data_AF-A0A914RAT6-F1
#
_entry.id   AF-A0A914RAT6-F1
#
_cell.length_a   1.000
_cell.length_b   1.000
_cell.length_c   1.000
_cell.angle_alpha   90.00
_cell.angle_beta   90.00
_cell.angle_gamma   90.00
#
_symmetry.space_group_name_H-M   'P 1'
#
loop_
_entity.id
_entity.type
_entity.pdbx_description
1 polymer ?
#
loop_
_entity_poly.entity_id
_entity_poly.type
_entity_poly.pdbx_seq_one_letter_code
_entity_poly.pdbx_strand_id
1 'polypeptide(L)' 'MIGTGLKSMVECGEGWNLVGADVDSQEQWIAALFGDCAVGKHTAGATPFSNMLLAGNKADRSDLHSAKVRKFI' A
#
# COMPACT_ATOMS: atom_id res chain seq x y z
N MET A 1 -10.81 -3.96 23.82
CA MET A 1 -9.40 -3.54 23.63
C MET A 1 -9.34 -2.05 23.91
N ILE A 2 -8.38 -1.58 24.69
CA ILE A 2 -8.19 -0.14 24.91
C ILE A 2 -7.74 0.47 23.58
N GLY A 3 -8.46 1.46 23.05
CA GLY A 3 -8.12 2.16 21.80
C GLY A 3 -9.11 1.98 20.64
N THR A 4 -10.00 0.99 20.69
CA THR A 4 -11.05 0.81 19.67
C THR A 4 -12.09 1.94 19.79
N GLY A 5 -12.33 2.67 18.70
CA GLY A 5 -13.32 3.76 18.65
C GLY A 5 -12.82 5.15 19.05
N LEU A 6 -11.53 5.32 19.37
CA LEU A 6 -11.01 6.67 19.69
C LEU A 6 -11.02 7.62 18.47
N LYS A 7 -10.74 7.09 17.28
CA LYS A 7 -10.77 7.88 16.04
C LYS A 7 -12.15 8.46 15.74
N SER A 8 -13.24 7.79 16.14
CA SER A 8 -14.61 8.27 15.89
C SER A 8 -15.04 9.41 16.82
N MET A 9 -14.25 9.74 17.85
CA MET A 9 -14.50 10.92 18.68
C MET A 9 -13.96 12.21 18.04
N VAL A 10 -13.23 12.12 16.92
CA VAL A 10 -12.76 13.27 16.16
C VAL A 10 -13.83 13.64 15.15
N GLU A 11 -14.57 14.70 15.44
CA GLU A 11 -15.67 15.18 14.61
C GLU A 11 -15.32 16.48 13.89
N CYS A 12 -16.03 16.75 12.79
CA CYS A 12 -15.94 18.01 12.08
C CYS A 12 -16.75 19.10 12.76
N GLY A 13 -16.32 20.36 12.68
CA GLY A 13 -17.14 21.49 13.08
C GLY A 13 -18.43 21.62 12.24
N GLU A 14 -19.44 22.28 12.80
CA GLU A 14 -20.75 22.47 12.16
C GLU A 14 -20.62 23.15 10.79
N GLY A 15 -21.31 22.60 9.79
CA GLY A 15 -21.26 23.09 8.41
C GLY A 15 -20.05 22.61 7.58
N TRP A 16 -19.15 21.81 8.14
CA TRP A 16 -17.96 21.28 7.47
C TRP A 16 -17.93 19.74 7.46
N ASN A 17 -17.10 19.15 6.59
CA ASN A 17 -16.88 17.71 6.53
C ASN A 17 -15.39 17.37 6.57
N LEU A 18 -15.02 16.26 7.22
CA LEU A 18 -13.68 15.67 7.12
C LEU A 18 -13.57 14.84 5.85
N VAL A 19 -12.61 15.16 4.98
CA VAL A 19 -12.29 14.37 3.78
C VAL A 19 -10.92 13.74 3.99
N GLY A 20 -10.90 12.41 4.06
CA GLY A 20 -9.68 11.62 4.17
C GLY A 20 -9.32 10.95 2.86
N ALA A 21 -8.03 10.70 2.67
CA ALA A 21 -7.51 9.80 1.66
C ALA A 21 -6.59 8.80 2.36
N ASP A 22 -6.67 7.55 1.95
CA ASP A 22 -5.73 6.52 2.36
C ASP A 22 -5.00 6.04 1.11
N VAL A 23 -3.67 6.07 1.16
CA VAL A 23 -2.83 5.64 0.06
C VAL A 23 -2.23 4.30 0.45
N ASP A 24 -2.79 3.23 -0.11
CA ASP A 24 -2.36 1.88 0.18
C ASP A 24 -0.87 1.69 -0.16
N SER A 25 -0.14 1.07 0.77
CA SER A 25 1.23 0.59 0.54
C SER A 25 2.26 1.69 0.20
N GLN A 26 2.05 2.93 0.66
CA GLN A 26 2.93 4.08 0.36
C GLN A 26 4.42 3.78 0.66
N GLU A 27 4.75 3.20 1.82
CA GLU A 27 6.15 2.92 2.14
C GLU A 27 6.73 1.81 1.26
N GLN A 28 5.89 0.87 0.83
CA GLN A 28 6.32 -0.24 -0.03
C GLN A 28 6.68 0.26 -1.43
N TRP A 29 5.92 1.21 -1.97
CA TRP A 29 6.23 1.84 -3.26
C TRP A 29 7.57 2.56 -3.22
N ILE A 30 7.83 3.29 -2.14
CA ILE A 30 9.10 3.99 -1.93
C ILE A 30 10.26 3.00 -1.83
N ALA A 31 10.11 1.94 -1.04
CA ALA A 31 11.13 0.90 -0.89
C ALA A 31 11.44 0.18 -2.21
N ALA A 32 10.41 -0.12 -3.01
CA ALA A 32 10.57 -0.74 -4.32
C ALA A 32 11.28 0.18 -5.32
N LEU A 33 10.94 1.47 -5.34
CA LEU A 33 11.61 2.46 -6.16
C LEU A 33 13.09 2.57 -5.80
N PHE A 34 13.43 2.67 -4.51
CA PHE A 34 14.82 2.69 -4.07
C PHE A 34 15.56 1.41 -4.43
N GLY A 35 14.91 0.25 -4.26
CA GLY A 35 15.46 -1.04 -4.65
C GLY A 35 15.80 -1.10 -6.13
N ASP A 36 14.87 -0.70 -7.00
CA ASP A 36 15.07 -0.70 -8.46
C ASP A 36 16.11 0.32 -8.93
N CYS A 37 16.22 1.47 -8.27
CA CYS A 37 17.28 2.44 -8.52
C CYS A 37 18.66 1.89 -8.15
N ALA A 38 18.78 1.14 -7.05
CA ALA A 38 20.05 0.58 -6.59
C ALA A 38 20.63 -0.48 -7.53
N VAL A 39 19.79 -1.20 -8.29
CA VAL A 39 20.26 -2.14 -9.32
C VAL A 39 20.69 -1.47 -10.64
N GLY A 40 20.57 -0.14 -10.76
CA GLY A 40 21.10 0.63 -11.90
C GLY A 40 20.36 0.40 -13.22
N LYS A 41 19.18 -0.23 -13.19
CA LYS A 41 18.42 -0.60 -14.40
C LYS A 41 17.37 0.43 -14.83
N HIS A 42 17.09 1.45 -14.01
CA HIS A 42 16.02 2.45 -14.23
C HIS A 42 14.69 1.83 -14.71
N THR A 43 14.41 0.60 -14.29
CA THR A 43 13.29 -0.21 -14.75
C THR A 43 12.48 -0.59 -13.53
N ALA A 44 11.19 -0.25 -13.52
CA ALA A 44 10.28 -0.70 -12.48
C ALA A 44 10.13 -2.23 -12.54
N GLY A 45 10.19 -2.88 -11.37
CA GLY A 45 10.16 -4.34 -11.25
C GLY A 45 11.52 -5.02 -11.41
N ALA A 46 12.63 -4.26 -11.39
CA ALA A 46 13.98 -4.81 -11.50
C ALA A 46 14.37 -5.69 -10.31
N THR A 47 13.78 -5.46 -9.14
CA THR A 47 13.93 -6.29 -7.95
C THR A 47 12.73 -7.24 -7.77
N PRO A 48 12.91 -8.43 -7.16
CA PRO A 48 11.81 -9.33 -6.86
C PRO A 48 10.68 -8.68 -6.04
N PHE A 49 11.05 -7.79 -5.10
CA PHE A 49 10.09 -7.05 -4.28
C PHE A 49 9.26 -6.07 -5.11
N SER A 50 9.90 -5.25 -5.95
CA SER A 50 9.21 -4.31 -6.84
C SER A 50 8.33 -5.05 -7.85
N ASN A 51 8.81 -6.17 -8.40
CA ASN A 51 8.03 -6.97 -9.33
C ASN A 51 6.75 -7.56 -8.68
N MET A 52 6.81 -7.87 -7.38
CA MET A 52 5.61 -8.33 -6.66
C MET A 52 4.56 -7.22 -6.46
N LEU A 53 4.96 -5.94 -6.35
CA LEU A 53 4.02 -4.82 -6.32
C LEU A 53 3.30 -4.64 -7.66
N LEU A 54 3.95 -4.99 -8.77
CA LEU A 54 3.36 -4.96 -10.12
C LEU A 54 2.47 -6.16 -10.43
N ALA A 55 2.63 -7.27 -9.69
CA ALA A 55 1.96 -8.54 -9.96
C ALA A 55 0.49 -8.63 -9.49
N GLY A 56 -0.10 -7.51 -9.03
CA GLY A 56 -1.51 -7.45 -8.63
C GLY A 56 -2.47 -7.36 -9.81
N ASN A 57 -3.70 -7.85 -9.63
CA ASN A 57 -4.78 -7.72 -10.62
C ASN A 57 -5.99 -7.03 -9.98
N LYS A 58 -6.40 -5.91 -10.58
CA LYS A 58 -7.57 -5.15 -10.15
C LYS A 58 -8.87 -5.95 -10.22
N ALA A 59 -9.03 -6.81 -11.24
CA ALA A 59 -10.21 -7.66 -11.39
C ALA A 59 -10.34 -8.67 -10.24
N ASP A 60 -9.20 -9.19 -9.77
CA ASP A 60 -9.15 -10.17 -8.69
C ASP A 60 -9.03 -9.53 -7.30
N ARG A 61 -9.04 -8.19 -7.25
CA ARG A 61 -8.76 -7.39 -6.03
C ARG A 61 -7.49 -7.86 -5.31
N SER A 62 -6.49 -8.28 -6.08
CA SER A 62 -5.23 -8.79 -5.54
C SER A 62 -4.16 -7.71 -5.55
N ASP A 63 -3.49 -7.58 -4.42
CA ASP A 63 -2.38 -6.67 -4.17
C ASP A 63 -1.21 -7.43 -3.52
N LEU A 64 -0.15 -6.72 -3.13
CA LEU A 64 0.98 -7.36 -2.46
C LEU A 64 0.58 -8.05 -1.14
N HIS A 65 -0.35 -7.48 -0.39
CA HIS A 65 -0.81 -8.06 0.87
C HIS A 65 -1.49 -9.41 0.67
N SER A 66 -2.27 -9.55 -0.40
CA SER A 66 -2.96 -10.78 -0.79
C SER A 66 -2.03 -11.77 -1.48
N ALA A 67 -1.12 -11.28 -2.33
CA ALA A 67 -0.19 -12.11 -3.11
C ALA A 67 0.84 -12.85 -2.25
N LYS A 68 1.27 -12.26 -1.12
CA LYS A 68 2.16 -12.93 -0.15
C LYS A 68 1.50 -14.15 0.49
N VAL A 69 0.19 -14.11 0.73
CA VAL A 69 -0.55 -15.24 1.33
C VAL A 69 -0.79 -16.35 0.31
N ARG A 70 -0.98 -16.01 -0.97
CA ARG A 70 -1.33 -16.96 -2.04
C ARG A 70 -0.15 -17.70 -2.68
N LYS A 71 1.07 -17.19 -2.56
CA LYS A 71 2.30 -17.82 -3.10
C LYS A 71 3.09 -18.66 -2.07
N PHE A 72 2.61 -18.74 -0.83
CA PHE A 72 3.20 -19.54 0.25
C PHE A 72 2.41 -20.82 0.58
N ILE A 73 1.46 -21.18 -0.29
CA ILE A 73 0.74 -22.45 -0.40
C ILE A 73 0.88 -22.92 -1.85
#